data_AF-A0A8S8XUF4-F1
#
_entry.id   AF-A0A8S8XUF4-F1
#
_cell.length_a   1.000
_cell.length_b   1.000
_cell.length_c   1.000
_cell.angle_alpha   90.00
_cell.angle_beta   90.00
_cell.angle_gamma   90.00
#
_symmetry.space_group_name_H-M   'P 1'
#
loop_
_entity.id
_entity.type
_entity.pdbx_description
1 polymer ?
#
loop_
_entity_poly.entity_id
_entity_poly.type
_entity_poly.pdbx_seq_one_letter_code
_entity_poly.pdbx_strand_id
1 'polypeptide(L)'
;MRRSQSTLLMTVLVVLGLFFVSQLPAISNVGTTNPNLTEGERPPATDSDGDNIPDVHENLFSEWINFSSPDDRAVAMKGLDKDDASDAYIDIDLDGLNATEEYCWPYPAECVDPGFTRGLTGVINESGERWYLDPRVADTDGDGMPDGYEVHMCEKLGGFDMDEKRYVCEMFDPLNASDADLDPDDDGFDVNRDGFMTVNELLTSPEEYMYGAPTNWTNELDGMRCYAPNPESSILSEWPFISENINSTKLTNILDACARNGTDGVIDEYVWLGTNPIEEDSDRFNYDGVKHRRLFPSSGDGISDGWEIHFGLDPLNRSNALIDLDNDGWDTNRDGIISLDLQRSKEALALGEQLSTLEEYFVHLDDGNMVKAGMRSADLSATEGTYTEYLLSQEANEDEISVINHDIRVFHDDGEHLWVGTKLGISIIDFENDESTDYELPQGHDLHDMIILDTRVVMVTEAGVWIAGYSEGEIEPISTMGFLCWKIHSGCEVECRWWR
;
A
#
# COMPACT_ATOMS: atom_id res chain seq x y z
N MET A 1 18.89 0.63 -85.56
CA MET A 1 18.06 0.03 -84.48
C MET A 1 18.84 -0.58 -83.29
N ARG A 2 20.18 -0.53 -83.21
CA ARG A 2 20.95 -1.13 -82.09
C ARG A 2 21.43 -0.18 -80.98
N ARG A 3 21.24 1.14 -81.10
CA ARG A 3 21.68 2.12 -80.07
C ARG A 3 20.59 2.60 -79.11
N SER A 4 19.30 2.47 -79.46
CA SER A 4 18.18 2.96 -78.64
C SER A 4 17.69 1.94 -77.59
N GLN A 5 17.91 0.65 -77.82
CA GLN A 5 17.51 -0.42 -76.88
C GLN A 5 18.44 -0.50 -75.65
N SER A 6 19.72 -0.18 -75.80
CA SER A 6 20.69 -0.22 -74.69
C SER A 6 20.50 0.91 -73.67
N THR A 7 20.05 2.08 -74.12
CA THR A 7 19.79 3.22 -73.23
C THR A 7 18.57 2.99 -72.37
N LEU A 8 17.50 2.39 -72.94
CA LEU A 8 16.28 2.06 -72.22
C LEU A 8 16.52 0.98 -71.15
N LEU A 9 17.33 -0.04 -71.48
CA LEU A 9 17.67 -1.10 -70.54
C LEU A 9 18.49 -0.58 -69.35
N MET A 10 19.43 0.34 -69.59
CA MET A 10 20.22 0.96 -68.52
C MET A 10 19.37 1.89 -67.64
N THR A 11 18.44 2.66 -68.21
CA THR A 11 17.54 3.49 -67.38
C THR A 11 16.61 2.66 -66.51
N VAL A 12 16.11 1.52 -67.01
CA VAL A 12 15.27 0.61 -66.22
C VAL A 12 16.08 -0.07 -65.10
N LEU A 13 17.33 -0.47 -65.37
CA LEU A 13 18.22 -1.02 -64.34
C LEU A 13 18.60 0.00 -63.26
N VAL A 14 18.80 1.26 -63.61
CA VAL A 14 19.09 2.33 -62.63
C VAL A 14 17.87 2.63 -61.77
N VAL A 15 16.66 2.69 -62.36
CA VAL A 15 15.43 2.93 -61.60
C VAL A 15 15.07 1.74 -60.70
N LEU A 16 15.27 0.50 -61.16
CA LEU A 16 15.12 -0.69 -60.31
C LEU A 16 16.17 -0.73 -59.20
N GLY A 17 17.41 -0.31 -59.46
CA GLY A 17 18.46 -0.20 -58.44
C GLY A 17 18.13 0.83 -57.36
N LEU A 18 17.53 1.97 -57.73
CA LEU A 18 17.10 3.00 -56.79
C LEU A 18 15.93 2.56 -55.91
N PHE A 19 15.01 1.73 -56.43
CA PHE A 19 13.92 1.15 -55.63
C PHE A 19 14.39 0.11 -54.61
N PHE A 20 15.50 -0.59 -54.87
CA PHE A 20 16.06 -1.56 -53.92
C PHE A 20 16.91 -0.91 -52.81
N VAL A 21 17.44 0.31 -53.01
CA VAL A 21 18.24 1.01 -51.99
C VAL A 21 17.36 1.73 -50.96
N SER A 22 16.08 1.99 -51.26
CA SER A 22 15.16 2.71 -50.33
C SER A 22 14.36 1.80 -49.38
N GLN A 23 14.65 0.49 -49.33
CA GLN A 23 13.95 -0.48 -48.47
C GLN A 23 14.88 -1.25 -47.51
N LEU A 24 16.12 -0.81 -47.36
CA LEU A 24 17.00 -1.36 -46.33
C LEU A 24 16.91 -0.44 -45.09
N PRO A 25 16.65 -0.98 -43.88
CA PRO A 25 16.82 -0.19 -42.68
C PRO A 25 18.26 0.34 -42.64
N ALA A 26 18.44 1.57 -42.16
CA ALA A 26 19.75 2.16 -41.97
C ALA A 26 20.47 1.39 -40.84
N ILE A 27 21.11 0.28 -41.18
CA ILE A 27 22.06 -0.36 -40.27
C ILE A 27 23.25 0.57 -40.22
N SER A 28 23.43 1.27 -39.09
CA SER A 28 24.66 2.02 -38.86
C SER A 28 25.80 1.00 -38.79
N ASN A 29 26.78 1.13 -39.69
CA ASN A 29 27.96 0.29 -39.63
C ASN A 29 28.81 0.78 -38.46
N VAL A 30 28.86 0.02 -37.37
CA VAL A 30 29.86 0.24 -36.32
C VAL A 30 31.23 -0.10 -36.92
N GLY A 31 32.12 0.88 -37.02
CA GLY A 31 33.40 0.77 -37.73
C GLY A 31 34.38 -0.25 -37.13
N THR A 32 34.16 -0.71 -35.90
CA THR A 32 35.00 -1.69 -35.19
C THR A 32 34.34 -2.13 -33.89
N THR A 33 34.50 -3.40 -33.50
CA THR A 33 34.07 -3.94 -32.19
C THR A 33 35.20 -3.92 -31.15
N ASN A 34 36.37 -3.36 -31.50
CA ASN A 34 37.51 -3.25 -30.61
C ASN A 34 37.46 -1.90 -29.85
N PRO A 35 37.28 -1.89 -28.51
CA PRO A 35 37.06 -0.68 -27.72
C PRO A 35 38.24 0.30 -27.71
N ASN A 36 39.43 -0.12 -28.13
CA ASN A 36 40.59 0.77 -28.27
C ASN A 36 40.66 1.50 -29.63
N LEU A 37 39.73 1.22 -30.56
CA LEU A 37 39.71 1.77 -31.92
C LEU A 37 38.42 2.54 -32.24
N THR A 38 37.45 2.56 -31.32
CA THR A 38 36.24 3.37 -31.44
C THR A 38 36.60 4.82 -31.16
N GLU A 39 36.45 5.70 -32.17
CA GLU A 39 36.29 7.13 -31.93
C GLU A 39 35.04 7.24 -31.05
N GLY A 40 35.16 7.64 -29.79
CA GLY A 40 34.08 7.63 -28.79
C GLY A 40 32.94 8.61 -29.08
N GLU A 41 32.49 8.68 -30.34
CA GLU A 41 31.28 9.37 -30.74
C GLU A 41 30.09 8.64 -30.11
N ARG A 42 29.25 9.41 -29.41
CA ARG A 42 27.99 8.93 -28.86
C ARG A 42 27.16 8.35 -30.02
N PRO A 43 26.44 7.23 -29.83
CA PRO A 43 25.44 6.80 -30.79
C PRO A 43 24.56 8.01 -31.13
N PRO A 44 24.20 8.25 -32.41
CA PRO A 44 23.28 9.33 -32.70
C PRO A 44 22.01 9.07 -31.90
N ALA A 45 21.72 9.97 -30.96
CA ALA A 45 20.40 10.09 -30.33
C ALA A 45 19.47 10.53 -31.46
N THR A 46 19.08 9.54 -32.26
CA THR A 46 18.06 9.68 -33.27
C THR A 46 16.77 9.72 -32.47
N ASP A 47 16.00 10.73 -32.76
CA ASP A 47 14.68 11.01 -32.22
C ASP A 47 13.85 11.18 -33.50
N SER A 48 13.17 10.10 -33.88
CA SER A 48 12.60 9.89 -35.21
C SER A 48 11.31 10.67 -35.41
N ASP A 49 10.53 10.87 -34.35
CA ASP A 49 9.24 11.58 -34.35
C ASP A 49 9.30 12.97 -33.69
N GLY A 50 10.37 13.30 -32.99
CA GLY A 50 10.71 14.63 -32.52
C GLY A 50 10.09 15.02 -31.18
N ASP A 51 9.78 14.04 -30.32
CA ASP A 51 9.23 14.28 -28.98
C ASP A 51 10.30 14.50 -27.89
N ASN A 52 11.57 14.40 -28.26
CA ASN A 52 12.77 14.55 -27.42
C ASN A 52 13.10 13.36 -26.51
N ILE A 53 12.37 12.25 -26.62
CA ILE A 53 12.79 10.94 -26.13
C ILE A 53 13.63 10.30 -27.24
N PRO A 54 14.86 9.81 -26.96
CA PRO A 54 15.66 9.17 -27.99
C PRO A 54 15.09 7.79 -28.36
N ASP A 55 15.14 7.43 -29.65
CA ASP A 55 14.73 6.11 -30.18
C ASP A 55 15.34 4.94 -29.37
N VAL A 56 16.54 5.11 -28.82
CA VAL A 56 17.21 4.06 -28.02
C VAL A 56 16.49 3.74 -26.71
N HIS A 57 15.85 4.73 -26.09
CA HIS A 57 15.06 4.57 -24.87
C HIS A 57 13.69 3.98 -25.22
N GLU A 58 13.05 4.48 -26.27
CA GLU A 58 11.76 3.93 -26.71
C GLU A 58 11.89 2.47 -27.16
N ASN A 59 12.97 2.10 -27.85
CA ASN A 59 13.23 0.70 -28.19
C ASN A 59 13.43 -0.19 -26.95
N LEU A 60 13.92 0.35 -25.83
CA LEU A 60 14.08 -0.39 -24.57
C LEU A 60 12.70 -0.78 -24.00
N PHE A 61 11.73 0.13 -24.10
CA PHE A 61 10.38 -0.03 -23.54
C PHE A 61 9.31 -0.26 -24.63
N SER A 62 9.70 -0.73 -25.82
CA SER A 62 8.79 -0.90 -26.96
C SER A 62 7.88 -2.13 -26.88
N GLU A 63 8.24 -3.11 -26.03
CA GLU A 63 7.43 -4.32 -25.88
C GLU A 63 6.18 -4.05 -25.03
N TRP A 64 5.11 -4.79 -25.31
CA TRP A 64 3.90 -4.72 -24.51
C TRP A 64 4.06 -5.54 -23.23
N ILE A 65 3.65 -4.98 -22.10
CA ILE A 65 3.52 -5.72 -20.85
C ILE A 65 2.11 -6.29 -20.76
N ASN A 66 2.00 -7.59 -20.45
CA ASN A 66 0.72 -8.24 -20.25
C ASN A 66 0.80 -9.15 -19.02
N PHE A 67 -0.08 -8.93 -18.05
CA PHE A 67 -0.18 -9.77 -16.86
C PHE A 67 -1.64 -9.88 -16.41
N SER A 68 -1.88 -10.69 -15.37
CA SER A 68 -3.18 -10.81 -14.71
C SER A 68 -3.05 -10.26 -13.31
N SER A 69 -3.96 -9.36 -12.92
CA SER A 69 -4.03 -8.81 -11.56
C SER A 69 -4.34 -9.93 -10.54
N PRO A 70 -4.20 -9.66 -9.23
CA PRO A 70 -4.55 -10.62 -8.18
C PRO A 70 -5.98 -11.16 -8.25
N ASP A 71 -6.91 -10.40 -8.86
CA ASP A 71 -8.30 -10.78 -9.09
C ASP A 71 -8.60 -11.29 -10.53
N ASP A 72 -7.57 -11.75 -11.25
CA ASP A 72 -7.65 -12.31 -12.62
C ASP A 72 -8.15 -11.33 -13.70
N ARG A 73 -8.06 -10.01 -13.49
CA ARG A 73 -8.29 -9.01 -14.55
C ARG A 73 -7.05 -8.95 -15.46
N ALA A 74 -7.29 -8.93 -16.77
CA ALA A 74 -6.20 -8.81 -17.73
C ALA A 74 -5.70 -7.36 -17.82
N VAL A 75 -4.41 -7.17 -17.58
CA VAL A 75 -3.69 -5.90 -17.75
C VAL A 75 -2.87 -5.96 -19.03
N ALA A 76 -2.92 -4.92 -19.84
CA ALA A 76 -2.16 -4.81 -21.09
C ALA A 76 -1.68 -3.38 -21.30
N MET A 77 -0.38 -3.18 -21.17
CA MET A 77 0.28 -1.87 -21.29
C MET A 77 0.98 -1.80 -22.63
N LYS A 78 0.66 -0.76 -23.40
CA LYS A 78 1.31 -0.51 -24.69
C LYS A 78 2.72 0.00 -24.41
N GLY A 79 3.73 -0.57 -25.06
CA GLY A 79 5.08 -0.01 -25.03
C GLY A 79 5.24 1.25 -25.89
N LEU A 80 6.35 1.95 -25.70
CA LEU A 80 6.71 3.15 -26.46
C LEU A 80 6.97 2.85 -27.94
N ASP A 81 6.69 3.82 -28.80
CA ASP A 81 6.79 3.74 -30.25
C ASP A 81 7.52 4.96 -30.80
N LYS A 82 8.80 4.74 -31.16
CA LYS A 82 9.72 5.68 -31.82
C LYS A 82 9.27 6.34 -33.13
N ASP A 83 8.03 6.16 -33.55
CA ASP A 83 7.44 6.83 -34.70
C ASP A 83 6.13 7.58 -34.30
N ASP A 84 5.78 7.64 -33.01
CA ASP A 84 4.56 8.20 -32.41
C ASP A 84 4.82 9.13 -31.21
N ALA A 85 5.30 10.34 -31.50
CA ALA A 85 5.56 11.43 -30.56
C ALA A 85 4.47 11.80 -29.51
N SER A 86 3.28 11.19 -29.58
CA SER A 86 2.22 11.42 -28.59
C SER A 86 2.37 10.58 -27.33
N ASP A 87 3.08 9.45 -27.38
CA ASP A 87 3.24 8.56 -26.24
C ASP A 87 4.21 9.12 -25.17
N ALA A 88 5.13 10.01 -25.54
CA ALA A 88 5.98 10.78 -24.61
C ALA A 88 5.21 11.57 -23.53
N TYR A 89 3.93 11.90 -23.77
CA TYR A 89 3.10 12.70 -22.87
C TYR A 89 1.98 11.89 -22.21
N ILE A 90 1.96 10.58 -22.42
CA ILE A 90 0.97 9.69 -21.84
C ILE A 90 1.57 9.06 -20.59
N ASP A 91 0.83 9.13 -19.50
CA ASP A 91 0.98 8.26 -18.35
C ASP A 91 0.28 6.94 -18.70
N ILE A 92 1.09 5.92 -18.97
CA ILE A 92 0.62 4.65 -19.52
C ILE A 92 0.14 3.74 -18.38
N ASP A 93 0.86 3.71 -17.26
CA ASP A 93 0.69 2.86 -16.06
C ASP A 93 -0.03 3.51 -14.88
N LEU A 94 -0.49 4.73 -15.05
CA LEU A 94 -1.36 5.45 -14.13
C LEU A 94 -0.71 5.69 -12.77
N ASP A 95 0.60 5.95 -12.78
CA ASP A 95 1.41 6.20 -11.60
C ASP A 95 1.62 7.71 -11.33
N GLY A 96 1.17 8.59 -12.24
CA GLY A 96 1.28 10.03 -12.12
C GLY A 96 2.49 10.66 -12.82
N LEU A 97 3.29 9.86 -13.53
CA LEU A 97 4.37 10.32 -14.40
C LEU A 97 4.04 10.02 -15.86
N ASN A 98 4.41 10.91 -16.76
CA ASN A 98 4.42 10.59 -18.19
C ASN A 98 5.79 10.01 -18.61
N ALA A 99 5.82 9.36 -19.77
CA ALA A 99 7.05 8.78 -20.30
C ALA A 99 8.24 9.75 -20.43
N THR A 100 8.01 11.06 -20.62
CA THR A 100 9.09 12.06 -20.62
C THR A 100 9.66 12.30 -19.21
N GLU A 101 8.80 12.36 -18.19
CA GLU A 101 9.18 12.53 -16.79
C GLU A 101 10.01 11.32 -16.31
N GLU A 102 9.56 10.12 -16.65
CA GLU A 102 10.26 8.87 -16.36
C GLU A 102 11.60 8.76 -17.09
N TYR A 103 11.64 9.09 -18.39
CA TYR A 103 12.89 9.17 -19.14
C TYR A 103 13.86 10.17 -18.51
N CYS A 104 13.33 11.30 -18.01
CA CYS A 104 14.13 12.37 -17.42
C CYS A 104 14.65 12.03 -16.03
N TRP A 105 14.03 11.10 -15.30
CA TRP A 105 14.41 10.74 -13.94
C TRP A 105 15.93 10.49 -13.83
N PRO A 106 16.63 11.06 -12.83
CA PRO A 106 16.16 11.85 -11.68
C PRO A 106 16.19 13.37 -11.90
N TYR A 107 16.11 13.82 -13.15
CA TYR A 107 15.99 15.23 -13.50
C TYR A 107 14.51 15.60 -13.73
N PRO A 108 14.10 16.86 -13.53
CA PRO A 108 12.78 17.32 -13.94
C PRO A 108 12.54 17.12 -15.44
N ALA A 109 11.28 17.11 -15.87
CA ALA A 109 10.89 16.98 -17.28
C ALA A 109 11.59 17.98 -18.23
N GLU A 110 12.06 19.13 -17.72
CA GLU A 110 12.87 20.06 -18.51
C GLU A 110 14.25 19.52 -18.91
N CYS A 111 14.59 18.28 -18.55
CA CYS A 111 15.82 17.63 -18.99
C CYS A 111 15.95 17.58 -20.52
N VAL A 112 14.83 17.59 -21.25
CA VAL A 112 14.82 17.63 -22.72
C VAL A 112 15.06 19.02 -23.30
N ASP A 113 15.04 20.09 -22.49
CA ASP A 113 15.25 21.45 -22.98
C ASP A 113 16.70 21.68 -23.46
N PRO A 114 16.91 22.35 -24.61
CA PRO A 114 18.26 22.62 -25.16
C PRO A 114 19.20 23.41 -24.23
N GLY A 115 18.64 24.12 -23.24
CA GLY A 115 19.37 24.93 -22.27
C GLY A 115 19.62 24.25 -20.92
N PHE A 116 19.09 23.04 -20.72
CA PHE A 116 19.20 22.32 -19.45
C PHE A 116 20.56 21.63 -19.36
N THR A 117 21.34 22.00 -18.34
CA THR A 117 22.64 21.41 -18.05
C THR A 117 22.44 20.06 -17.36
N ARG A 118 22.08 19.02 -18.12
CA ARG A 118 21.91 17.65 -17.59
C ARG A 118 23.21 16.83 -17.63
N GLY A 119 23.29 15.89 -16.70
CA GLY A 119 24.06 14.66 -16.86
C GLY A 119 23.39 13.71 -17.86
N LEU A 120 23.72 12.42 -17.79
CA LEU A 120 22.97 11.40 -18.51
C LEU A 120 21.76 11.00 -17.64
N THR A 121 20.56 10.97 -18.21
CA THR A 121 19.32 10.55 -17.52
C THR A 121 19.37 9.08 -17.12
N GLY A 122 18.61 8.67 -16.11
CA GLY A 122 18.70 7.36 -15.48
C GLY A 122 19.87 7.25 -14.49
N VAL A 123 19.75 6.33 -13.54
CA VAL A 123 20.74 6.05 -12.50
C VAL A 123 21.64 4.90 -12.94
N ILE A 124 22.92 4.94 -12.54
CA ILE A 124 23.84 3.83 -12.82
C ILE A 124 23.75 2.85 -11.65
N ASN A 125 23.28 1.63 -11.93
CA ASN A 125 23.21 0.58 -10.93
C ASN A 125 24.60 0.03 -10.56
N GLU A 126 24.68 -0.85 -9.56
CA GLU A 126 25.95 -1.47 -9.13
C GLU A 126 26.66 -2.26 -10.24
N SER A 127 25.90 -2.75 -11.23
CA SER A 127 26.40 -3.48 -12.39
C SER A 127 26.98 -2.56 -13.48
N GLY A 128 26.87 -1.23 -13.31
CA GLY A 128 27.32 -0.24 -14.28
C GLY A 128 26.36 -0.06 -15.46
N GLU A 129 25.17 -0.64 -15.39
CA GLU A 129 24.09 -0.46 -16.34
C GLU A 129 23.24 0.74 -15.94
N ARG A 130 22.62 1.37 -16.93
CA ARG A 130 21.76 2.52 -16.71
C ARG A 130 20.33 2.04 -16.53
N TRP A 131 19.76 2.39 -15.40
CA TRP A 131 18.40 2.07 -15.00
C TRP A 131 17.54 3.35 -15.09
N TYR A 132 16.30 3.18 -15.51
CA TYR A 132 15.28 4.21 -15.69
C TYR A 132 14.00 3.70 -15.05
N LEU A 133 13.10 4.63 -14.73
CA LEU A 133 11.68 4.30 -14.51
C LEU A 133 11.13 3.67 -15.79
N ASP A 134 10.30 2.63 -15.66
CA ASP A 134 9.71 1.89 -16.77
C ASP A 134 8.29 2.43 -17.02
N PRO A 135 8.01 3.10 -18.17
CA PRO A 135 6.71 3.71 -18.49
C PRO A 135 5.52 2.76 -18.69
N ARG A 136 5.59 1.57 -18.14
CA ARG A 136 4.63 0.48 -18.31
C ARG A 136 4.41 -0.26 -17.00
N VAL A 137 5.09 0.14 -15.93
CA VAL A 137 5.10 -0.48 -14.60
C VAL A 137 5.01 0.64 -13.58
N ALA A 138 3.90 0.68 -12.84
CA ALA A 138 3.65 1.80 -11.93
C ALA A 138 4.63 1.89 -10.75
N ASP A 139 5.27 0.77 -10.40
CA ASP A 139 6.22 0.60 -9.30
C ASP A 139 7.47 -0.10 -9.87
N THR A 140 8.46 0.69 -10.29
CA THR A 140 9.59 0.22 -11.11
C THR A 140 10.51 -0.71 -10.32
N ASP A 141 10.72 -0.44 -9.03
CA ASP A 141 11.64 -1.22 -8.20
C ASP A 141 10.95 -2.31 -7.38
N GLY A 142 9.61 -2.30 -7.30
CA GLY A 142 8.76 -3.36 -6.79
C GLY A 142 8.62 -3.34 -5.27
N ASP A 143 8.70 -2.15 -4.67
CA ASP A 143 8.70 -1.92 -3.23
C ASP A 143 7.29 -1.72 -2.65
N GLY A 144 6.29 -1.53 -3.51
CA GLY A 144 4.88 -1.35 -3.17
C GLY A 144 4.37 0.09 -3.31
N MET A 145 5.23 1.05 -3.62
CA MET A 145 4.88 2.45 -3.90
C MET A 145 4.96 2.76 -5.40
N PRO A 146 4.02 3.56 -5.96
CA PRO A 146 4.15 3.98 -7.34
C PRO A 146 5.22 5.06 -7.54
N ASP A 147 5.91 5.03 -8.67
CA ASP A 147 7.04 5.94 -8.92
C ASP A 147 6.57 7.40 -8.79
N GLY A 148 5.46 7.78 -9.41
CA GLY A 148 4.93 9.14 -9.29
C GLY A 148 4.51 9.57 -7.88
N TYR A 149 4.10 8.63 -7.00
CA TYR A 149 3.87 8.92 -5.58
C TYR A 149 5.17 9.22 -4.85
N GLU A 150 6.20 8.40 -5.08
CA GLU A 150 7.50 8.58 -4.47
C GLU A 150 8.17 9.88 -4.92
N VAL A 151 8.14 10.16 -6.22
CA VAL A 151 8.66 11.41 -6.78
C VAL A 151 7.92 12.63 -6.20
N HIS A 152 6.60 12.53 -6.00
CA HIS A 152 5.82 13.57 -5.32
C HIS A 152 6.25 13.78 -3.87
N MET A 153 6.44 12.69 -3.12
CA MET A 153 6.89 12.77 -1.72
C MET A 153 8.30 13.32 -1.59
N CYS A 154 9.21 12.84 -2.44
CA CYS A 154 10.57 13.35 -2.51
C CYS A 154 10.61 14.87 -2.82
N GLU A 155 9.77 15.36 -3.75
CA GLU A 155 9.68 16.80 -4.01
C GLU A 155 9.13 17.57 -2.81
N LYS A 156 8.06 17.06 -2.17
CA LYS A 156 7.43 17.67 -1.00
C LYS A 156 8.39 17.79 0.19
N LEU A 157 9.26 16.79 0.38
CA LEU A 157 10.31 16.78 1.40
C LEU A 157 11.53 17.65 1.02
N GLY A 158 11.52 18.28 -0.15
CA GLY A 158 12.59 19.16 -0.59
C GLY A 158 13.81 18.43 -1.13
N GLY A 159 13.64 17.20 -1.63
CA GLY A 159 14.70 16.38 -2.23
C GLY A 159 15.28 16.93 -3.54
N PHE A 160 14.78 18.07 -4.06
CA PHE A 160 15.32 18.70 -5.25
C PHE A 160 16.60 19.52 -4.96
N ASP A 161 17.74 19.05 -5.47
CA ASP A 161 19.01 19.77 -5.40
C ASP A 161 19.05 20.88 -6.46
N MET A 162 19.07 22.14 -6.01
CA MET A 162 19.09 23.31 -6.89
C MET A 162 20.42 23.53 -7.64
N ASP A 163 21.54 23.04 -7.11
CA ASP A 163 22.87 23.19 -7.68
C ASP A 163 23.13 22.13 -8.77
N GLU A 164 22.75 20.88 -8.50
CA GLU A 164 22.85 19.75 -9.44
C GLU A 164 21.64 19.63 -10.37
N LYS A 165 20.54 20.30 -10.03
CA LYS A 165 19.23 20.29 -10.73
C LYS A 165 18.63 18.90 -10.85
N ARG A 166 18.77 18.06 -9.83
CA ARG A 166 18.26 16.69 -9.80
C ARG A 166 17.56 16.41 -8.48
N TYR A 167 16.66 15.44 -8.49
CA TYR A 167 16.11 14.85 -7.28
C TYR A 167 17.14 13.90 -6.64
N VAL A 168 17.20 13.96 -5.31
CA VAL A 168 17.94 13.06 -4.43
C VAL A 168 16.97 12.68 -3.32
N CYS A 169 16.48 11.45 -3.39
CA CYS A 169 15.46 10.93 -2.50
C CYS A 169 16.13 9.95 -1.53
N GLU A 170 15.87 10.11 -0.23
CA GLU A 170 16.43 9.22 0.80
C GLU A 170 15.40 8.20 1.32
N MET A 171 14.10 8.53 1.21
CA MET A 171 12.99 7.79 1.82
C MET A 171 11.93 7.32 0.81
N PHE A 172 12.00 7.82 -0.43
CA PHE A 172 11.01 7.61 -1.50
C PHE A 172 11.75 7.69 -2.84
N ASP A 173 12.62 6.70 -3.10
CA ASP A 173 13.42 6.60 -4.32
C ASP A 173 12.89 5.48 -5.21
N PRO A 174 12.23 5.80 -6.35
CA PRO A 174 11.54 4.84 -7.23
C PRO A 174 12.46 3.89 -8.02
N LEU A 175 13.73 3.81 -7.64
CA LEU A 175 14.74 2.91 -8.19
C LEU A 175 15.50 2.16 -7.09
N ASN A 176 15.05 2.22 -5.84
CA ASN A 176 15.70 1.65 -4.67
C ASN A 176 14.72 0.96 -3.71
N ALA A 177 14.20 -0.21 -4.09
CA ALA A 177 13.29 -1.02 -3.27
C ALA A 177 13.71 -1.45 -1.85
N SER A 178 14.87 -1.02 -1.36
CA SER A 178 15.25 -1.19 0.05
C SER A 178 14.69 -0.09 0.97
N ASP A 179 14.13 0.99 0.44
CA ASP A 179 13.46 2.02 1.23
C ASP A 179 12.01 1.66 1.60
N ALA A 180 11.39 0.66 0.98
CA ALA A 180 10.16 0.02 1.45
C ALA A 180 10.17 -0.38 2.94
N ASP A 181 11.34 -0.72 3.51
CA ASP A 181 11.47 -1.10 4.93
C ASP A 181 11.58 0.14 5.87
N LEU A 182 11.50 1.36 5.34
CA LEU A 182 11.58 2.57 6.14
C LEU A 182 10.21 2.96 6.71
N ASP A 183 10.27 3.44 7.95
CA ASP A 183 9.18 4.04 8.73
C ASP A 183 9.68 5.45 9.12
N PRO A 184 9.45 6.48 8.26
CA PRO A 184 10.08 7.79 8.44
C PRO A 184 9.62 8.59 9.65
N ASP A 185 8.41 8.36 10.15
CA ASP A 185 7.84 9.01 11.34
C ASP A 185 7.88 8.13 12.59
N ASP A 186 8.37 6.89 12.48
CA ASP A 186 8.58 5.94 13.59
C ASP A 186 7.28 5.68 14.38
N ASP A 187 6.14 5.63 13.68
CA ASP A 187 4.80 5.57 14.28
C ASP A 187 4.25 4.14 14.44
N GLY A 188 5.02 3.14 13.98
CA GLY A 188 4.79 1.73 14.21
C GLY A 188 4.60 1.39 15.70
N PHE A 189 3.98 0.24 15.98
CA PHE A 189 3.56 -0.14 17.33
C PHE A 189 4.37 -1.30 17.89
N ASP A 190 5.21 -1.03 18.91
CA ASP A 190 5.94 -2.04 19.70
C ASP A 190 4.95 -2.90 20.52
N VAL A 191 4.41 -3.94 19.89
CA VAL A 191 3.37 -4.80 20.48
C VAL A 191 3.96 -5.60 21.65
N ASN A 192 5.20 -6.07 21.50
CA ASN A 192 5.84 -6.92 22.49
C ASN A 192 6.48 -6.16 23.66
N ARG A 193 6.69 -4.85 23.49
CA ARG A 193 7.28 -3.90 24.44
C ARG A 193 8.69 -4.27 24.89
N ASP A 194 9.47 -4.91 24.03
CA ASP A 194 10.88 -5.19 24.28
C ASP A 194 11.77 -3.96 24.07
N GLY A 195 11.19 -2.87 23.53
CA GLY A 195 11.83 -1.60 23.27
C GLY A 195 12.56 -1.54 21.92
N PHE A 196 12.34 -2.52 21.04
CA PHE A 196 12.89 -2.59 19.70
C PHE A 196 11.78 -2.87 18.69
N MET A 197 11.66 -2.00 17.70
CA MET A 197 10.77 -2.24 16.55
C MET A 197 11.37 -3.33 15.66
N THR A 198 10.64 -4.42 15.49
CA THR A 198 10.91 -5.40 14.44
C THR A 198 10.20 -5.00 13.14
N VAL A 199 10.58 -5.60 11.99
CA VAL A 199 9.96 -5.32 10.69
C VAL A 199 8.44 -5.57 10.70
N ASN A 200 7.95 -6.48 11.55
CA ASN A 200 6.52 -6.77 11.69
C ASN A 200 5.76 -5.76 12.59
N GLU A 201 6.48 -4.89 13.29
CA GLU A 201 5.91 -3.88 14.20
C GLU A 201 5.98 -2.47 13.61
N LEU A 202 6.83 -2.27 12.59
CA LEU A 202 6.88 -1.03 11.83
C LEU A 202 5.57 -0.81 11.08
N LEU A 203 5.24 0.45 10.85
CA LEU A 203 4.23 0.84 9.88
C LEU A 203 4.98 1.46 8.70
N THR A 204 5.24 0.66 7.68
CA THR A 204 6.13 1.08 6.59
C THR A 204 5.41 1.98 5.57
N SER A 205 6.16 2.81 4.86
CA SER A 205 5.59 3.72 3.86
C SER A 205 4.69 3.05 2.80
N PRO A 206 5.03 1.86 2.26
CA PRO A 206 4.12 1.13 1.36
C PRO A 206 2.81 0.68 2.04
N GLU A 207 2.87 0.25 3.31
CA GLU A 207 1.69 -0.19 4.07
C GLU A 207 0.72 0.97 4.32
N GLU A 208 1.26 2.13 4.65
CA GLU A 208 0.51 3.38 4.83
C GLU A 208 -0.13 3.88 3.55
N TYR A 209 0.65 3.93 2.47
CA TYR A 209 0.15 4.29 1.14
C TYR A 209 -1.00 3.37 0.72
N MET A 210 -0.86 2.06 0.99
CA MET A 210 -1.86 1.04 0.66
C MET A 210 -2.98 0.93 1.71
N TYR A 211 -2.95 1.69 2.80
CA TYR A 211 -3.96 1.61 3.86
C TYR A 211 -5.38 1.83 3.29
N GLY A 212 -6.30 0.94 3.67
CA GLY A 212 -7.68 0.96 3.20
C GLY A 212 -7.88 0.60 1.72
N ALA A 213 -6.86 0.11 1.01
CA ALA A 213 -7.02 -0.35 -0.36
C ALA A 213 -7.90 -1.62 -0.44
N PRO A 214 -8.79 -1.73 -1.44
CA PRO A 214 -9.45 -2.98 -1.76
C PRO A 214 -8.46 -4.10 -2.06
N THR A 215 -8.76 -5.34 -1.66
CA THR A 215 -7.89 -6.50 -1.91
C THR A 215 -7.67 -6.83 -3.39
N ASN A 216 -8.48 -6.25 -4.28
CA ASN A 216 -8.35 -6.40 -5.72
C ASN A 216 -7.70 -5.18 -6.40
N TRP A 217 -7.10 -4.27 -5.63
CA TRP A 217 -6.43 -3.08 -6.16
C TRP A 217 -5.23 -3.45 -7.05
N THR A 218 -5.07 -2.75 -8.15
CA THR A 218 -3.89 -2.85 -9.02
C THR A 218 -3.66 -1.49 -9.65
N ASN A 219 -2.50 -0.87 -9.40
CA ASN A 219 -2.22 0.52 -9.80
C ASN A 219 -2.40 0.72 -11.31
N GLU A 220 -1.91 -0.21 -12.14
CA GLU A 220 -2.00 -0.14 -13.61
C GLU A 220 -3.44 -0.24 -14.16
N LEU A 221 -4.42 -0.58 -13.32
CA LEU A 221 -5.83 -0.64 -13.70
C LEU A 221 -6.70 0.41 -12.99
N ASP A 222 -6.47 0.58 -11.70
CA ASP A 222 -7.34 1.36 -10.82
C ASP A 222 -6.80 2.77 -10.59
N GLY A 223 -5.50 2.99 -10.84
CA GLY A 223 -4.76 4.23 -10.63
C GLY A 223 -4.06 4.30 -9.26
N MET A 224 -3.46 5.44 -8.97
CA MET A 224 -2.88 5.74 -7.66
C MET A 224 -3.95 5.87 -6.55
N ARG A 225 -3.53 5.69 -5.29
CA ARG A 225 -4.34 5.84 -4.08
C ARG A 225 -4.63 7.31 -3.74
N CYS A 226 -5.25 8.03 -4.66
CA CYS A 226 -5.74 9.39 -4.46
C CYS A 226 -7.12 9.60 -5.08
N TYR A 227 -7.85 10.60 -4.62
CA TYR A 227 -9.16 10.96 -5.17
C TYR A 227 -9.14 12.35 -5.76
N ALA A 228 -9.30 12.45 -7.08
CA ALA A 228 -9.38 13.71 -7.82
C ALA A 228 -10.57 13.69 -8.80
N PRO A 229 -11.73 14.29 -8.45
CA PRO A 229 -12.92 14.18 -9.28
C PRO A 229 -12.93 15.08 -10.53
N ASN A 230 -12.05 16.07 -10.59
CA ASN A 230 -11.94 17.02 -11.71
C ASN A 230 -10.44 17.29 -12.00
N PRO A 231 -10.09 17.85 -13.17
CA PRO A 231 -8.71 18.25 -13.48
C PRO A 231 -8.25 19.53 -12.76
N GLU A 232 -9.02 20.03 -11.78
CA GLU A 232 -8.57 21.14 -10.93
C GLU A 232 -7.74 20.56 -9.78
N SER A 233 -7.03 21.41 -9.02
CA SER A 233 -6.20 20.97 -7.90
C SER A 233 -6.63 21.60 -6.57
N SER A 234 -6.17 21.03 -5.45
CA SER A 234 -6.42 21.63 -4.14
C SER A 234 -5.74 23.01 -4.02
N ILE A 235 -6.42 23.92 -3.32
CA ILE A 235 -5.84 25.20 -2.87
C ILE A 235 -4.88 25.01 -1.68
N LEU A 236 -4.93 23.85 -1.04
CA LEU A 236 -4.11 23.46 0.11
C LEU A 236 -3.00 22.53 -0.38
N SER A 237 -1.79 22.73 0.13
CA SER A 237 -0.60 21.95 -0.23
C SER A 237 -0.09 21.07 0.92
N GLU A 238 -0.80 21.07 2.05
CA GLU A 238 -0.49 20.23 3.21
C GLU A 238 -1.19 18.88 3.05
N TRP A 239 -0.62 17.81 3.63
CA TRP A 239 -1.26 16.51 3.65
C TRP A 239 -2.69 16.61 4.23
N PRO A 240 -3.67 15.84 3.74
CA PRO A 240 -3.62 14.88 2.63
C PRO A 240 -3.84 15.50 1.24
N PHE A 241 -3.83 16.83 1.11
CA PHE A 241 -4.24 17.51 -0.11
C PHE A 241 -3.17 17.53 -1.20
N ILE A 242 -3.60 17.29 -2.44
CA ILE A 242 -2.79 17.29 -3.64
C ILE A 242 -2.96 18.63 -4.36
N SER A 243 -1.88 19.40 -4.48
CA SER A 243 -1.87 20.70 -5.12
C SER A 243 -0.89 20.76 -6.29
N GLU A 244 -1.44 20.76 -7.50
CA GLU A 244 -0.70 21.06 -8.72
C GLU A 244 -0.68 22.57 -8.94
N ASN A 245 0.28 23.24 -8.32
CA ASN A 245 0.62 24.62 -8.63
C ASN A 245 2.05 24.64 -9.18
N ILE A 246 2.22 25.11 -10.41
CA ILE A 246 3.52 25.14 -11.10
C ILE A 246 4.61 25.95 -10.37
N ASN A 247 4.23 26.77 -9.38
CA ASN A 247 5.19 27.46 -8.52
C ASN A 247 5.69 26.61 -7.35
N SER A 248 4.99 25.52 -7.00
CA SER A 248 5.29 24.63 -5.88
C SER A 248 5.70 23.21 -6.30
N THR A 249 5.12 22.67 -7.38
CA THR A 249 5.45 21.33 -7.90
C THR A 249 5.70 21.37 -9.40
N LYS A 250 6.64 20.54 -9.85
CA LYS A 250 6.93 20.27 -11.27
C LYS A 250 6.05 19.16 -11.85
N LEU A 251 5.41 18.38 -10.99
CA LEU A 251 4.60 17.22 -11.35
C LEU A 251 3.15 17.67 -11.50
N THR A 252 2.61 17.58 -12.71
CA THR A 252 1.26 18.05 -13.03
C THR A 252 0.35 16.97 -13.59
N ASN A 253 0.77 15.71 -13.49
CA ASN A 253 0.02 14.57 -14.04
C ASN A 253 -0.52 13.65 -12.93
N ILE A 254 -0.21 13.95 -11.66
CA ILE A 254 -0.62 13.16 -10.49
C ILE A 254 -2.14 13.06 -10.42
N LEU A 255 -2.86 14.16 -10.66
CA LEU A 255 -4.32 14.17 -10.53
C LEU A 255 -5.04 13.30 -11.58
N ASP A 256 -4.47 13.16 -12.77
CA ASP A 256 -5.04 12.35 -13.85
C ASP A 256 -4.89 10.83 -13.62
N ALA A 257 -3.88 10.46 -12.82
CA ALA A 257 -3.56 9.11 -12.38
C ALA A 257 -4.35 8.65 -11.15
N CYS A 258 -5.04 9.57 -10.46
CA CYS A 258 -5.82 9.22 -9.27
C CYS A 258 -6.93 8.19 -9.51
N ALA A 259 -7.17 7.39 -8.47
CA ALA A 259 -8.17 6.35 -8.39
C ALA A 259 -9.50 6.73 -9.03
N ARG A 260 -9.95 5.89 -9.97
CA ARG A 260 -11.31 5.99 -10.54
C ARG A 260 -12.32 5.09 -9.82
N ASN A 261 -11.83 3.99 -9.25
CA ASN A 261 -12.60 3.00 -8.48
C ASN A 261 -12.20 3.06 -7.01
N GLY A 262 -13.00 2.48 -6.11
CA GLY A 262 -12.65 2.41 -4.68
C GLY A 262 -12.70 3.75 -3.92
N THR A 263 -13.28 4.79 -4.54
CA THR A 263 -13.40 6.15 -3.96
C THR A 263 -14.76 6.42 -3.31
N ASP A 264 -15.56 5.36 -3.08
CA ASP A 264 -16.85 5.52 -2.40
C ASP A 264 -16.62 5.88 -0.93
N GLY A 265 -17.40 6.83 -0.43
CA GLY A 265 -17.26 7.33 0.94
C GLY A 265 -16.06 8.24 1.20
N VAL A 266 -15.23 8.56 0.19
CA VAL A 266 -14.12 9.51 0.35
C VAL A 266 -14.65 10.90 0.72
N ILE A 267 -13.99 11.50 1.71
CA ILE A 267 -14.30 12.81 2.24
C ILE A 267 -13.26 13.78 1.69
N ASP A 268 -13.73 14.90 1.13
CA ASP A 268 -12.93 15.88 0.39
C ASP A 268 -12.55 15.46 -1.03
N GLU A 269 -11.86 16.36 -1.73
CA GLU A 269 -11.45 16.24 -3.14
C GLU A 269 -9.96 16.59 -3.21
N TYR A 270 -9.25 15.96 -4.16
CA TYR A 270 -7.81 16.11 -4.38
C TYR A 270 -7.01 15.69 -3.15
N VAL A 271 -7.20 14.46 -2.70
CA VAL A 271 -6.56 13.93 -1.49
C VAL A 271 -5.93 12.57 -1.72
N TRP A 272 -4.82 12.29 -1.05
CA TRP A 272 -4.29 10.93 -0.87
C TRP A 272 -5.23 10.10 0.01
N LEU A 273 -5.34 8.80 -0.22
CA LEU A 273 -6.34 7.95 0.44
C LEU A 273 -5.81 7.16 1.64
N GLY A 274 -4.53 6.82 1.66
CA GLY A 274 -3.85 6.14 2.78
C GLY A 274 -3.55 7.06 3.97
N THR A 275 -2.74 6.56 4.89
CA THR A 275 -2.13 7.34 5.98
C THR A 275 -0.87 8.08 5.48
N ASN A 276 -0.28 8.92 6.31
CA ASN A 276 0.76 9.87 5.97
C ASN A 276 2.14 9.33 6.39
N PRO A 277 3.00 8.92 5.45
CA PRO A 277 4.25 8.25 5.83
C PRO A 277 5.37 9.12 6.42
N ILE A 278 5.02 10.31 6.89
CA ILE A 278 5.93 11.31 7.41
C ILE A 278 5.33 12.07 8.61
N GLU A 279 4.11 11.76 9.03
CA GLU A 279 3.51 12.28 10.27
C GLU A 279 2.63 11.21 10.93
N GLU A 280 2.97 10.88 12.18
CA GLU A 280 2.39 9.80 13.01
C GLU A 280 0.85 9.77 13.16
N ASP A 281 0.11 10.80 12.76
CA ASP A 281 -1.32 10.96 13.08
C ASP A 281 -2.09 11.53 11.88
N SER A 282 -2.66 10.62 11.08
CA SER A 282 -3.26 10.88 9.76
C SER A 282 -4.72 11.31 9.77
N ASP A 283 -5.26 11.53 10.96
CA ASP A 283 -6.63 11.92 11.18
C ASP A 283 -7.06 13.13 10.35
N ARG A 284 -8.07 12.92 9.50
CA ARG A 284 -8.51 13.94 8.53
C ARG A 284 -10.00 14.24 8.57
N PHE A 285 -10.82 13.36 9.15
CA PHE A 285 -12.25 13.60 9.32
C PHE A 285 -12.76 13.20 10.70
N ASN A 286 -13.97 13.66 11.03
CA ASN A 286 -14.68 13.28 12.24
C ASN A 286 -16.11 12.84 11.89
N TYR A 287 -16.53 11.69 12.41
CA TYR A 287 -17.89 11.19 12.28
C TYR A 287 -18.79 11.58 13.47
N ASP A 288 -19.84 12.36 13.20
CA ASP A 288 -20.76 12.83 14.25
C ASP A 288 -21.94 11.87 14.55
N GLY A 289 -21.89 10.63 14.05
CA GLY A 289 -22.98 9.66 14.12
C GLY A 289 -23.99 9.77 12.98
N VAL A 290 -23.89 10.78 12.12
CA VAL A 290 -24.77 11.00 10.96
C VAL A 290 -24.00 11.34 9.69
N LYS A 291 -22.92 12.11 9.81
CA LYS A 291 -22.10 12.60 8.70
C LYS A 291 -20.64 12.70 9.10
N HIS A 292 -19.80 12.44 8.11
CA HIS A 292 -18.39 12.79 8.16
C HIS A 292 -18.20 14.30 7.98
N ARG A 293 -17.32 14.88 8.78
CA ARG A 293 -16.97 16.30 8.78
C ARG A 293 -15.47 16.47 8.65
N ARG A 294 -15.05 17.33 7.73
CA ARG A 294 -13.66 17.77 7.55
C ARG A 294 -13.10 18.40 8.84
N LEU A 295 -11.82 18.12 9.12
CA LEU A 295 -11.10 18.68 10.28
C LEU A 295 -10.14 19.83 9.96
N PHE A 296 -9.66 19.94 8.73
CA PHE A 296 -8.67 20.95 8.32
C PHE A 296 -9.01 22.38 8.80
N PRO A 297 -8.04 23.14 9.36
CA PRO A 297 -6.59 22.85 9.44
C PRO A 297 -6.15 22.08 10.69
N SER A 298 -7.08 21.56 11.50
CA SER A 298 -6.69 20.65 12.57
C SER A 298 -6.62 19.25 11.98
N SER A 299 -5.44 18.68 11.82
CA SER A 299 -5.28 17.22 11.78
C SER A 299 -5.22 16.68 13.21
N GLY A 300 -5.28 15.36 13.33
CA GLY A 300 -4.82 14.65 14.50
C GLY A 300 -5.80 14.49 15.66
N ASP A 301 -5.82 13.34 16.30
CA ASP A 301 -6.43 13.15 17.62
C ASP A 301 -5.45 12.95 18.78
N GLY A 302 -4.18 12.72 18.47
CA GLY A 302 -3.10 12.48 19.41
C GLY A 302 -2.83 11.01 19.70
N ILE A 303 -3.42 10.10 18.92
CA ILE A 303 -3.11 8.68 18.85
C ILE A 303 -2.34 8.44 17.54
N SER A 304 -1.36 7.53 17.52
CA SER A 304 -0.62 7.24 16.30
C SER A 304 -1.36 6.26 15.38
N ASP A 305 -1.12 6.34 14.07
CA ASP A 305 -1.77 5.47 13.09
C ASP A 305 -1.44 4.00 13.37
N GLY A 306 -0.17 3.68 13.65
CA GLY A 306 0.26 2.33 14.03
C GLY A 306 -0.49 1.76 15.24
N TRP A 307 -0.77 2.59 16.26
CA TRP A 307 -1.56 2.17 17.42
C TRP A 307 -3.03 1.94 17.04
N GLU A 308 -3.62 2.86 16.29
CA GLU A 308 -5.02 2.75 15.85
C GLU A 308 -5.25 1.50 15.00
N ILE A 309 -4.36 1.23 14.04
CA ILE A 309 -4.41 0.06 13.18
C ILE A 309 -4.31 -1.23 14.01
N HIS A 310 -3.38 -1.29 14.97
CA HIS A 310 -3.21 -2.48 15.82
C HIS A 310 -4.50 -2.84 16.58
N PHE A 311 -5.21 -1.84 17.12
CA PHE A 311 -6.47 -2.05 17.86
C PHE A 311 -7.71 -2.07 16.97
N GLY A 312 -7.54 -1.94 15.65
CA GLY A 312 -8.63 -2.03 14.66
C GLY A 312 -9.53 -0.80 14.61
N LEU A 313 -8.96 0.37 14.86
CA LEU A 313 -9.57 1.68 14.66
C LEU A 313 -9.25 2.20 13.25
N ASP A 314 -9.93 3.28 12.86
CA ASP A 314 -9.71 3.95 11.59
C ASP A 314 -8.78 5.16 11.81
N PRO A 315 -7.50 5.10 11.41
CA PRO A 315 -6.48 6.14 11.62
C PRO A 315 -6.78 7.46 10.87
N LEU A 316 -7.84 7.48 10.07
CA LEU A 316 -8.29 8.68 9.38
C LEU A 316 -9.45 9.38 10.12
N ASN A 317 -9.98 8.76 11.18
CA ASN A 317 -11.21 9.11 11.86
C ASN A 317 -11.05 9.46 13.36
N ARG A 318 -10.80 10.74 13.58
CA ARG A 318 -10.69 11.45 14.87
C ARG A 318 -11.80 11.28 15.89
N SER A 319 -12.94 10.72 15.48
CA SER A 319 -14.00 10.38 16.43
C SER A 319 -13.66 9.14 17.25
N ASN A 320 -12.72 8.32 16.78
CA ASN A 320 -12.29 7.08 17.41
C ASN A 320 -11.55 7.32 18.73
N ALA A 321 -10.80 8.41 18.91
CA ALA A 321 -10.24 8.75 20.23
C ALA A 321 -11.21 8.77 21.42
N LEU A 322 -12.52 8.99 21.21
CA LEU A 322 -13.50 9.10 22.31
C LEU A 322 -14.43 7.89 22.43
N ILE A 323 -14.28 6.87 21.59
CA ILE A 323 -15.08 5.65 21.72
C ILE A 323 -14.49 4.76 22.83
N ASP A 324 -15.34 3.91 23.39
CA ASP A 324 -14.98 2.88 24.35
C ASP A 324 -15.48 1.55 23.73
N LEU A 325 -14.55 0.75 23.20
CA LEU A 325 -14.87 -0.43 22.41
C LEU A 325 -15.30 -1.62 23.27
N ASP A 326 -14.74 -1.76 24.46
CA ASP A 326 -14.94 -2.93 25.33
C ASP A 326 -15.79 -2.63 26.59
N ASN A 327 -16.12 -1.36 26.82
CA ASN A 327 -16.95 -0.86 27.92
C ASN A 327 -16.40 -1.20 29.30
N ASP A 328 -15.08 -1.15 29.46
CA ASP A 328 -14.37 -1.50 30.69
C ASP A 328 -14.34 -0.37 31.76
N GLY A 329 -14.92 0.78 31.43
CA GLY A 329 -15.01 1.96 32.29
C GLY A 329 -15.58 1.70 33.70
N TRP A 330 -15.22 2.57 34.65
CA TRP A 330 -15.53 2.40 36.08
C TRP A 330 -16.45 3.49 36.63
N ASP A 331 -17.60 3.07 37.18
CA ASP A 331 -18.60 3.92 37.86
C ASP A 331 -18.02 4.46 39.19
N THR A 332 -17.23 5.53 39.06
CA THR A 332 -16.50 6.17 40.16
C THR A 332 -17.46 6.77 41.17
N ASN A 333 -18.56 7.37 40.69
CA ASN A 333 -19.51 8.07 41.53
C ASN A 333 -20.59 7.14 42.14
N ARG A 334 -20.72 5.92 41.62
CA ARG A 334 -21.64 4.85 42.03
C ARG A 334 -23.12 5.17 41.83
N ASP A 335 -23.46 5.89 40.78
CA ASP A 335 -24.85 6.19 40.41
C ASP A 335 -25.48 5.11 39.50
N GLY A 336 -24.69 4.11 39.09
CA GLY A 336 -25.11 2.98 38.28
C GLY A 336 -25.02 3.23 36.77
N ILE A 337 -24.34 4.29 36.33
CA ILE A 337 -24.14 4.64 34.92
C ILE A 337 -22.65 4.94 34.71
N ILE A 338 -22.09 4.48 33.58
CA ILE A 338 -20.78 4.94 33.10
C ILE A 338 -21.03 6.16 32.22
N SER A 339 -20.55 7.33 32.64
CA SER A 339 -20.65 8.56 31.86
C SER A 339 -19.61 8.61 30.73
N LEU A 340 -20.05 9.03 29.54
CA LEU A 340 -19.20 9.11 28.35
C LEU A 340 -18.23 10.31 28.40
N ASP A 341 -17.11 10.21 27.68
CA ASP A 341 -16.24 11.35 27.43
C ASP A 341 -16.82 12.21 26.32
N LEU A 342 -17.03 13.48 26.64
CA LEU A 342 -17.62 14.41 25.70
C LEU A 342 -16.58 15.04 24.77
N GLN A 343 -15.33 15.12 25.22
CA GLN A 343 -14.23 15.82 24.54
C GLN A 343 -12.86 15.29 24.99
N ARG A 344 -11.87 15.39 24.10
CA ARG A 344 -10.47 14.96 24.33
C ARG A 344 -9.67 15.87 25.28
N SER A 345 -10.23 17.01 25.70
CA SER A 345 -9.53 17.87 26.66
C SER A 345 -9.40 17.16 28.01
N LYS A 346 -8.24 17.28 28.66
CA LYS A 346 -7.97 16.68 29.96
C LYS A 346 -9.07 16.92 31.01
N GLU A 347 -9.67 18.11 31.01
CA GLU A 347 -10.75 18.45 31.95
C GLU A 347 -12.06 17.72 31.65
N ALA A 348 -12.32 17.36 30.38
CA ALA A 348 -13.51 16.65 29.98
C ALA A 348 -13.36 15.14 30.18
N LEU A 349 -12.20 14.57 29.84
CA LEU A 349 -11.85 13.17 30.14
C LEU A 349 -11.96 12.90 31.64
N ALA A 350 -11.39 13.78 32.48
CA ALA A 350 -11.48 13.65 33.94
C ALA A 350 -12.90 13.77 34.54
N LEU A 351 -13.91 14.13 33.73
CA LEU A 351 -15.32 14.14 34.14
C LEU A 351 -16.08 12.91 33.66
N GLY A 352 -15.62 12.24 32.60
CA GLY A 352 -16.17 10.96 32.16
C GLY A 352 -15.74 9.83 33.09
N GLU A 353 -16.43 8.70 32.94
CA GLU A 353 -16.17 7.46 33.67
C GLU A 353 -15.90 6.29 32.74
N GLN A 354 -16.17 6.45 31.44
CA GLN A 354 -15.68 5.52 30.43
C GLN A 354 -14.14 5.57 30.40
N LEU A 355 -13.52 4.52 29.90
CA LEU A 355 -12.11 4.57 29.53
C LEU A 355 -12.10 4.67 28.00
N SER A 356 -11.98 5.89 27.49
CA SER A 356 -11.93 6.05 26.03
C SER A 356 -10.62 5.55 25.45
N THR A 357 -10.62 5.24 24.17
CA THR A 357 -9.42 4.88 23.41
C THR A 357 -8.24 5.85 23.63
N LEU A 358 -8.49 7.16 23.68
CA LEU A 358 -7.43 8.13 23.96
C LEU A 358 -6.86 7.98 25.38
N GLU A 359 -7.71 7.66 26.36
CA GLU A 359 -7.24 7.37 27.72
C GLU A 359 -6.50 6.03 27.79
N GLU A 360 -6.93 5.01 27.05
CA GLU A 360 -6.18 3.76 26.88
C GLU A 360 -4.79 4.02 26.28
N TYR A 361 -4.71 4.87 25.26
CA TYR A 361 -3.44 5.30 24.66
C TYR A 361 -2.54 6.01 25.68
N PHE A 362 -3.09 6.88 26.52
CA PHE A 362 -2.32 7.51 27.60
C PHE A 362 -1.90 6.52 28.69
N VAL A 363 -2.71 5.51 28.99
CA VAL A 363 -2.36 4.41 29.90
C VAL A 363 -1.24 3.56 29.29
N HIS A 364 -1.27 3.34 27.98
CA HIS A 364 -0.19 2.66 27.27
C HIS A 364 1.13 3.43 27.42
N LEU A 365 1.13 4.76 27.28
CA LEU A 365 2.32 5.61 27.39
C LEU A 365 2.82 5.88 28.83
N ASP A 366 2.27 5.22 29.88
CA ASP A 366 2.47 5.53 31.31
C ASP A 366 3.91 5.41 31.84
N ASP A 367 4.80 6.35 31.46
CA ASP A 367 6.13 6.60 32.02
C ASP A 367 7.00 5.33 32.23
N GLY A 368 6.84 4.33 31.34
CA GLY A 368 7.57 3.06 31.37
C GLY A 368 6.92 1.93 32.17
N ASN A 369 5.66 2.08 32.61
CA ASN A 369 4.83 0.96 33.09
C ASN A 369 4.20 0.22 31.91
N MET A 370 3.97 -1.09 32.08
CA MET A 370 3.48 -1.97 31.01
C MET A 370 2.05 -2.40 31.26
N VAL A 371 1.14 -1.92 30.40
CA VAL A 371 -0.19 -2.49 30.20
C VAL A 371 -0.22 -3.04 28.78
N LYS A 372 -0.19 -4.37 28.66
CA LYS A 372 -0.30 -5.10 27.38
C LYS A 372 -1.63 -5.85 27.36
N ALA A 373 -2.36 -5.79 26.24
CA ALA A 373 -3.54 -6.62 26.00
C ALA A 373 -3.13 -8.05 25.67
N GLY A 374 -4.02 -9.02 25.88
CA GLY A 374 -3.77 -10.42 25.52
C GLY A 374 -3.99 -11.43 26.64
N MET A 375 -3.61 -12.68 26.37
CA MET A 375 -3.91 -13.79 27.27
C MET A 375 -2.87 -13.91 28.37
N ARG A 376 -3.34 -14.05 29.61
CA ARG A 376 -2.49 -14.38 30.76
C ARG A 376 -3.12 -15.47 31.60
N SER A 377 -2.29 -16.35 32.17
CA SER A 377 -2.71 -17.34 33.14
C SER A 377 -1.93 -17.18 34.44
N ALA A 378 -2.56 -17.55 35.56
CA ALA A 378 -1.90 -17.57 36.86
C ALA A 378 -2.41 -18.78 37.65
N ASP A 379 -1.50 -19.44 38.37
CA ASP A 379 -1.87 -20.57 39.21
C ASP A 379 -2.82 -20.13 40.32
N LEU A 380 -3.86 -20.93 40.60
CA LEU A 380 -4.82 -20.69 41.68
C LEU A 380 -4.16 -20.58 43.07
N SER A 381 -2.96 -21.15 43.24
CA SER A 381 -2.17 -21.06 44.48
C SER A 381 -1.10 -19.96 44.47
N ALA A 382 -0.96 -19.22 43.38
CA ALA A 382 0.02 -18.14 43.30
C ALA A 382 -0.36 -17.01 44.25
N THR A 383 0.55 -16.67 45.17
CA THR A 383 0.36 -15.55 46.10
C THR A 383 1.13 -14.30 45.69
N GLU A 384 2.17 -14.44 44.85
CA GLU A 384 2.95 -13.32 44.30
C GLU A 384 3.54 -13.67 42.91
N GLY A 385 3.48 -12.70 41.99
CA GLY A 385 4.52 -12.44 40.98
C GLY A 385 4.76 -13.44 39.84
N THR A 386 3.85 -14.36 39.54
CA THR A 386 4.01 -15.29 38.41
C THR A 386 2.68 -15.47 37.68
N TYR A 387 2.43 -14.60 36.71
CA TYR A 387 1.52 -14.93 35.62
C TYR A 387 2.36 -15.37 34.42
N THR A 388 1.83 -16.28 33.61
CA THR A 388 2.36 -16.59 32.29
C THR A 388 1.61 -15.73 31.29
N GLU A 389 2.34 -15.05 30.43
CA GLU A 389 1.79 -14.33 29.28
C GLU A 389 1.96 -15.19 28.05
N TYR A 390 0.96 -15.18 27.18
CA TYR A 390 1.01 -15.86 25.89
C TYR A 390 1.16 -14.80 24.80
N LEU A 391 2.17 -14.98 23.96
CA LEU A 391 2.51 -14.05 22.89
C LEU A 391 1.48 -14.12 21.77
N LEU A 392 1.46 -13.07 20.93
CA LEU A 392 0.73 -13.15 19.68
C LEU A 392 1.46 -14.07 18.71
N SER A 393 0.73 -14.80 17.87
CA SER A 393 1.32 -15.78 16.96
C SER A 393 2.33 -15.18 15.97
N GLN A 394 2.20 -13.88 15.67
CA GLN A 394 3.13 -13.13 14.82
C GLN A 394 4.47 -12.83 15.53
N GLU A 395 4.47 -12.83 16.87
CA GLU A 395 5.63 -12.57 17.72
C GLU A 395 6.29 -13.87 18.22
N ALA A 396 5.52 -14.96 18.27
CA ALA A 396 5.94 -16.22 18.86
C ALA A 396 6.86 -17.01 17.93
N ASN A 397 7.83 -17.70 18.52
CA ASN A 397 8.61 -18.70 17.78
C ASN A 397 7.76 -19.97 17.54
N GLU A 398 8.16 -20.80 16.56
CA GLU A 398 7.43 -22.05 16.22
C GLU A 398 7.20 -23.01 17.40
N ASP A 399 8.02 -22.92 18.47
CA ASP A 399 7.97 -23.78 19.65
C ASP A 399 7.27 -23.14 20.87
N GLU A 400 6.62 -21.98 20.72
CA GLU A 400 5.99 -21.23 21.82
C GLU A 400 4.46 -21.20 21.69
N ILE A 401 3.77 -21.41 22.82
CA ILE A 401 2.31 -21.25 22.88
C ILE A 401 1.96 -19.79 22.61
N SER A 402 1.08 -19.59 21.64
CA SER A 402 0.63 -18.28 21.19
C SER A 402 -0.88 -18.22 20.96
N VAL A 403 -1.38 -16.99 20.81
CA VAL A 403 -2.75 -16.69 20.43
C VAL A 403 -2.77 -15.74 19.24
N ILE A 404 -3.73 -15.94 18.34
CA ILE A 404 -3.74 -15.22 17.06
C ILE A 404 -4.09 -13.74 17.18
N ASN A 405 -4.75 -13.33 18.27
CA ASN A 405 -5.12 -11.93 18.49
C ASN A 405 -5.31 -11.63 19.99
N HIS A 406 -5.03 -10.39 20.40
CA HIS A 406 -5.09 -9.94 21.78
C HIS A 406 -6.53 -9.84 22.33
N ASP A 407 -7.53 -9.65 21.46
CA ASP A 407 -8.93 -9.50 21.82
C ASP A 407 -9.62 -10.87 21.94
N ILE A 408 -9.59 -11.41 23.15
CA ILE A 408 -10.14 -12.73 23.48
C ILE A 408 -11.62 -12.61 23.83
N ARG A 409 -12.46 -13.32 23.07
CA ARG A 409 -13.91 -13.27 23.20
C ARG A 409 -14.48 -14.44 23.98
N VAL A 410 -13.89 -15.63 23.84
CA VAL A 410 -14.45 -16.87 24.39
C VAL A 410 -13.38 -17.91 24.66
N PHE A 411 -13.54 -18.65 25.76
CA PHE A 411 -12.74 -19.83 26.09
C PHE A 411 -13.61 -21.08 26.08
N HIS A 412 -13.06 -22.19 25.57
CA HIS A 412 -13.66 -23.52 25.70
C HIS A 412 -12.59 -24.56 26.06
N ASP A 413 -12.81 -25.29 27.14
CA ASP A 413 -11.92 -26.37 27.60
C ASP A 413 -12.61 -27.71 27.34
N ASP A 414 -11.99 -28.57 26.52
CA ASP A 414 -12.47 -29.92 26.24
C ASP A 414 -11.80 -31.00 27.11
N GLY A 415 -10.85 -30.59 27.96
CA GLY A 415 -10.07 -31.42 28.88
C GLY A 415 -8.72 -31.88 28.32
N GLU A 416 -8.48 -31.75 27.02
CA GLU A 416 -7.20 -32.00 26.35
C GLU A 416 -6.61 -30.70 25.80
N HIS A 417 -7.45 -29.86 25.19
CA HIS A 417 -7.07 -28.59 24.59
C HIS A 417 -7.87 -27.42 25.18
N LEU A 418 -7.22 -26.26 25.25
CA LEU A 418 -7.89 -24.98 25.47
C LEU A 418 -8.11 -24.28 24.13
N TRP A 419 -9.37 -24.03 23.82
CA TRP A 419 -9.79 -23.28 22.65
C TRP A 419 -9.98 -21.83 23.04
N VAL A 420 -9.25 -20.95 22.36
CA VAL A 420 -9.28 -19.52 22.55
C VAL A 420 -9.90 -18.90 21.31
N GLY A 421 -11.17 -18.49 21.39
CA GLY A 421 -11.80 -17.71 20.34
C GLY A 421 -11.44 -16.24 20.51
N THR A 422 -10.72 -15.69 19.55
CA THR A 422 -10.29 -14.29 19.48
C THR A 422 -11.02 -13.56 18.36
N LYS A 423 -10.93 -12.23 18.30
CA LYS A 423 -11.56 -11.42 17.24
C LYS A 423 -11.25 -11.93 15.82
N LEU A 424 -10.01 -12.34 15.56
CA LEU A 424 -9.56 -12.78 14.22
C LEU A 424 -9.73 -14.27 13.94
N GLY A 425 -10.08 -15.09 14.92
CA GLY A 425 -10.15 -16.54 14.70
C GLY A 425 -10.14 -17.39 15.96
N ILE A 426 -9.62 -18.60 15.85
CA ILE A 426 -9.52 -19.56 16.96
C ILE A 426 -8.07 -20.02 17.07
N SER A 427 -7.51 -19.95 18.29
CA SER A 427 -6.26 -20.60 18.65
C SER A 427 -6.57 -21.81 19.53
N ILE A 428 -6.12 -23.00 19.11
CA ILE A 428 -6.23 -24.23 19.89
C ILE A 428 -4.88 -24.49 20.56
N ILE A 429 -4.88 -24.58 21.89
CA ILE A 429 -3.66 -24.73 22.70
C ILE A 429 -3.64 -26.09 23.37
N ASP A 430 -2.54 -26.82 23.18
CA ASP A 430 -2.18 -28.04 23.91
C ASP A 430 -1.08 -27.73 24.92
N PHE A 431 -1.45 -27.63 26.21
CA PHE A 431 -0.52 -27.36 27.29
C PHE A 431 0.36 -28.57 27.69
N GLU A 432 0.03 -29.80 27.26
CA GLU A 432 0.84 -30.98 27.57
C GLU A 432 2.00 -31.14 26.59
N ASN A 433 1.81 -30.72 25.33
CA ASN A 433 2.84 -30.74 24.29
C ASN A 433 3.50 -29.37 24.04
N ASP A 434 3.04 -28.31 24.70
CA ASP A 434 3.48 -26.91 24.48
C ASP A 434 3.26 -26.44 23.03
N GLU A 435 2.15 -26.85 22.41
CA GLU A 435 1.82 -26.55 21.01
C GLU A 435 0.57 -25.67 20.92
N SER A 436 0.53 -24.75 19.95
CA SER A 436 -0.67 -23.98 19.59
C SER A 436 -0.90 -23.98 18.08
N THR A 437 -2.16 -24.03 17.66
CA THR A 437 -2.55 -24.00 16.23
C THR A 437 -3.64 -22.97 16.00
N ASP A 438 -3.43 -22.11 15.00
CA ASP A 438 -4.32 -21.01 14.67
C ASP A 438 -5.20 -21.30 13.46
N TYR A 439 -6.44 -20.80 13.54
CA TYR A 439 -7.44 -20.86 12.49
C TYR A 439 -8.05 -19.47 12.28
N GLU A 440 -7.58 -18.80 11.22
CA GLU A 440 -8.00 -17.45 10.84
C GLU A 440 -9.41 -17.39 10.23
N LEU A 441 -10.13 -16.34 10.57
CA LEU A 441 -11.33 -15.91 9.86
C LEU A 441 -10.99 -14.89 8.77
N PRO A 442 -11.79 -14.79 7.69
CA PRO A 442 -11.52 -13.81 6.65
C PRO A 442 -11.72 -12.39 7.18
N GLN A 443 -10.99 -11.44 6.61
CA GLN A 443 -11.17 -10.00 6.81
C GLN A 443 -12.66 -9.60 6.80
N GLY A 444 -13.11 -8.86 7.82
CA GLY A 444 -14.51 -8.46 7.99
C GLY A 444 -15.44 -9.53 8.59
N HIS A 445 -14.91 -10.64 9.09
CA HIS A 445 -15.66 -11.68 9.81
C HIS A 445 -15.24 -11.81 11.28
N ASP A 446 -15.18 -10.69 11.99
CA ASP A 446 -14.79 -10.65 13.41
C ASP A 446 -15.64 -11.61 14.26
N LEU A 447 -14.97 -12.47 15.02
CA LEU A 447 -15.63 -13.42 15.93
C LEU A 447 -16.22 -12.67 17.13
N HIS A 448 -17.46 -13.01 17.46
CA HIS A 448 -18.11 -12.53 18.68
C HIS A 448 -18.35 -13.65 19.70
N ASP A 449 -18.62 -14.87 19.21
CA ASP A 449 -18.89 -16.02 20.07
C ASP A 449 -18.57 -17.33 19.33
N MET A 450 -18.23 -18.37 20.10
CA MET A 450 -17.89 -19.69 19.59
C MET A 450 -18.57 -20.76 20.43
N ILE A 451 -19.18 -21.73 19.75
CA ILE A 451 -19.83 -22.87 20.38
C ILE A 451 -19.24 -24.14 19.79
N ILE A 452 -18.61 -24.94 20.66
CA ILE A 452 -18.11 -26.27 20.32
C ILE A 452 -19.22 -27.31 20.54
N LEU A 453 -19.45 -28.14 19.52
CA LEU A 453 -20.37 -29.28 19.52
C LEU A 453 -19.59 -30.56 19.24
N ASP A 454 -20.21 -31.73 19.48
CA ASP A 454 -19.57 -33.06 19.38
C ASP A 454 -18.72 -33.32 18.11
N THR A 455 -19.06 -32.69 16.98
CA THR A 455 -18.35 -32.88 15.68
C THR A 455 -18.22 -31.58 14.88
N ARG A 456 -18.56 -30.44 15.49
CA ARG A 456 -18.67 -29.17 14.78
C ARG A 456 -18.31 -27.99 15.67
N VAL A 457 -17.75 -26.97 15.04
CA VAL A 457 -17.53 -25.66 15.65
C VAL A 457 -18.43 -24.66 14.98
N VAL A 458 -19.17 -23.89 15.78
CA VAL A 458 -20.04 -22.81 15.31
C VAL A 458 -19.44 -21.50 15.76
N MET A 459 -19.07 -20.66 14.81
CA MET A 459 -18.48 -19.34 15.05
C MET A 459 -19.48 -18.27 14.60
N VAL A 460 -19.81 -17.37 15.51
CA VAL A 460 -20.74 -16.26 15.27
C VAL A 460 -19.93 -15.02 15.00
N THR A 461 -20.11 -14.41 13.82
CA THR A 461 -19.37 -13.22 13.39
C THR A 461 -20.30 -12.08 13.00
N GLU A 462 -19.76 -10.88 12.80
CA GLU A 462 -20.54 -9.72 12.34
C GLU A 462 -21.18 -9.96 10.95
N ALA A 463 -20.51 -10.72 10.08
CA ALA A 463 -20.99 -11.01 8.72
C ALA A 463 -21.97 -12.21 8.64
N GLY A 464 -21.87 -13.16 9.58
CA GLY A 464 -22.69 -14.38 9.54
C GLY A 464 -22.31 -15.42 10.58
N VAL A 465 -22.59 -16.68 10.27
CA VAL A 465 -22.22 -17.84 11.08
C VAL A 465 -21.37 -18.77 10.25
N TRP A 466 -20.16 -19.06 10.73
CA TRP A 466 -19.31 -20.12 10.19
C TRP A 466 -19.56 -21.43 10.92
N ILE A 467 -19.59 -22.53 10.16
CA ILE A 467 -19.77 -23.89 10.67
C ILE A 467 -18.66 -24.74 10.09
N ALA A 468 -17.80 -25.25 10.97
CA ALA A 468 -16.69 -26.11 10.61
C ALA A 468 -16.93 -27.54 11.09
N GLY A 469 -16.49 -28.52 10.31
CA GLY A 469 -16.28 -29.87 10.83
C GLY A 469 -15.11 -29.88 11.80
N TYR A 470 -15.21 -30.72 12.82
CA TYR A 470 -14.17 -30.92 13.81
C TYR A 470 -13.96 -32.41 14.05
N SER A 471 -12.69 -32.83 13.98
CA SER A 471 -12.28 -34.20 14.30
C SER A 471 -10.84 -34.23 14.79
N GLU A 472 -10.58 -34.96 15.88
CA GLU A 472 -9.23 -35.25 16.39
C GLU A 472 -8.37 -34.00 16.68
N GLY A 473 -8.96 -32.93 17.21
CA GLY A 473 -8.21 -31.71 17.56
C GLY A 473 -8.06 -30.70 16.41
N GLU A 474 -8.43 -31.07 15.18
CA GLU A 474 -8.29 -30.20 14.00
C GLU A 474 -9.63 -29.67 13.49
N ILE A 475 -9.63 -28.40 13.09
CA ILE A 475 -10.75 -27.76 12.37
C ILE A 475 -10.54 -27.93 10.87
N GLU A 476 -11.60 -28.27 10.14
CA GLU A 476 -11.56 -28.32 8.68
C GLU A 476 -11.10 -26.97 8.08
N PRO A 477 -10.32 -26.98 6.97
CA PRO A 477 -9.81 -25.75 6.38
C PRO A 477 -10.95 -24.84 5.92
N ILE A 478 -10.73 -23.53 5.98
CA ILE A 478 -11.77 -22.53 5.71
C ILE A 478 -12.47 -22.69 4.35
N SER A 479 -11.77 -23.18 3.33
CA SER A 479 -12.31 -23.48 1.99
C SER A 479 -13.42 -24.54 1.98
N THR A 480 -13.55 -25.32 3.05
CA THR A 480 -14.54 -26.38 3.23
C THR A 480 -15.62 -26.06 4.26
N MET A 481 -15.43 -24.99 5.05
CA MET A 481 -16.40 -24.54 6.04
C MET A 481 -17.69 -24.05 5.39
N GLY A 482 -18.81 -24.26 6.07
CA GLY A 482 -20.08 -23.66 5.69
C GLY A 482 -20.22 -22.25 6.26
N PHE A 483 -20.60 -21.26 5.44
CA PHE A 483 -20.90 -19.91 5.88
C PHE A 483 -22.38 -19.56 5.66
N LEU A 484 -23.02 -18.99 6.69
CA LEU A 484 -24.40 -18.51 6.67
C LEU A 484 -24.42 -17.00 6.92
N CYS A 485 -24.60 -16.18 5.88
CA CYS A 485 -24.62 -14.73 6.00
C CYS A 485 -25.92 -14.20 6.66
N TRP A 486 -25.82 -13.10 7.42
CA TRP A 486 -26.98 -12.44 8.05
C TRP A 486 -27.90 -11.71 7.06
N LYS A 487 -27.39 -11.22 5.91
CA LYS A 487 -28.17 -10.46 4.91
C LYS A 487 -28.17 -11.16 3.54
N ILE A 488 -29.36 -11.31 2.96
CA ILE A 488 -29.53 -11.76 1.57
C ILE A 488 -29.41 -10.53 0.65
N HIS A 489 -28.24 -10.25 0.05
CA HIS A 489 -28.12 -9.44 -1.17
C HIS A 489 -27.01 -9.99 -2.10
N SER A 490 -27.12 -9.65 -3.39
CA SER A 490 -26.54 -10.30 -4.56
C SER A 490 -25.05 -10.68 -4.45
N GLY A 491 -24.79 -11.96 -4.19
CA GLY A 491 -23.46 -12.56 -4.09
C GLY A 491 -23.48 -13.87 -3.29
N CYS A 492 -24.40 -13.98 -2.32
CA CYS A 492 -24.65 -15.21 -1.58
C CYS A 492 -25.54 -16.18 -2.35
N GLU A 493 -24.97 -17.24 -2.94
CA GLU A 493 -25.73 -18.46 -3.19
C GLU A 493 -26.00 -19.12 -1.84
N VAL A 494 -27.24 -19.03 -1.37
CA VAL A 494 -27.71 -19.89 -0.29
C VAL A 494 -27.81 -21.32 -0.84
N GLU A 495 -26.70 -22.06 -0.92
CA GLU A 495 -26.77 -23.53 -0.87
C GLU A 495 -27.17 -23.92 0.56
N CYS A 496 -28.44 -23.65 0.93
CA CYS A 496 -29.10 -24.41 1.97
C CYS A 496 -29.26 -25.85 1.45
N ARG A 497 -28.17 -26.62 1.42
CA ARG A 497 -28.30 -28.08 1.49
C ARG A 497 -28.74 -28.39 2.90
N TRP A 498 -30.05 -28.50 3.05
CA TRP A 498 -30.66 -29.30 4.11
C TRP A 498 -30.13 -30.73 3.96
N TRP A 499 -28.97 -31.01 4.53
CA TRP A 499 -28.50 -32.37 4.71
C TRP A 499 -29.29 -32.96 5.87
N ARG A 500 -30.06 -33.98 5.53
CA ARG A 500 -30.92 -34.74 6.43
C ARG A 500 -30.14 -35.55 7.45
#